data_AF-A0A4D9CV38-F1
#
_entry.id   AF-A0A4D9CV38-F1
#
_cell.length_a   1.000
_cell.length_b   1.000
_cell.length_c   1.000
_cell.angle_alpha   90.00
_cell.angle_beta   90.00
_cell.angle_gamma   90.00
#
_symmetry.space_group_name_H-M   'P 1'
#
loop_
_entity.id
_entity.type
_entity.pdbx_description
1 polymer ?
#
loop_
_entity_poly.entity_id
_entity_poly.type
_entity_poly.pdbx_seq_one_letter_code
_entity_poly.pdbx_strand_id
1 'polypeptide(L)'
;MVGHTLRSTENPMEPLNPLENLMVGGRILSILHLSQWQAINEVLAATNFSSLSAAIEQLPSLHPLLINTVAAAGNHVLTNLLPDGAAQAEISALCAAQARESRLPSGPGKDSGAAESFGPKEADLALAKRLGEAIGKAVLESRRDDGTSRSIPPYVGATTASGVTGAQDDKGRWRPTPPAFSPGGARQWKDATPYVLSSPGELRPPPPPDLRSPSYQVSYMEVATVGNRSSDERQPSQTESAIFWTAQPDALLFAVVGQVTEEMNLLEATRTYALASVAAVDARVAIMDGKYFYSSWRPVTALPLGNGIGLPAFPDFAPYLTTPPTPEYPSGHAVHGEAIVEVLRRARGGGRGLGGEEERAADALEVVLTTPTVHGESGGGARRVVKAEEERRGGKVEGITSGDLPGQVAPQPVVVTRRYASLSEVSEDLALSRIFGGIHYRFTAEQSLEMGARVGRRVVEGFDAKYTKLTREEDDSAQGARLESGGGKRGLRVRGRDGDRGGGGGVEEEPGEGKPSTAARSEK
;
A
#
# COMPACT_ATOMS: atom_id res chain seq x y z
N MET A 1 9.13 12.51 -11.84
CA MET A 1 7.89 12.32 -12.63
C MET A 1 6.65 12.24 -11.74
N VAL A 2 6.45 11.21 -10.91
CA VAL A 2 5.26 11.10 -10.02
C VAL A 2 5.06 12.34 -9.14
N GLY A 3 6.11 12.80 -8.46
CA GLY A 3 6.07 14.04 -7.66
C GLY A 3 5.94 15.34 -8.45
N HIS A 4 6.00 15.32 -9.80
CA HIS A 4 5.80 16.51 -10.64
C HIS A 4 4.37 16.53 -11.20
N THR A 5 3.82 15.36 -11.57
CA THR A 5 2.41 15.16 -11.95
C THR A 5 1.45 15.42 -10.78
N LEU A 6 1.92 15.30 -9.53
CA LEU A 6 1.16 15.62 -8.32
C LEU A 6 1.17 17.11 -7.94
N ARG A 7 2.01 17.95 -8.56
CA ARG A 7 2.14 19.38 -8.22
C ARG A 7 1.30 20.31 -9.12
N SER A 8 0.74 19.83 -10.22
CA SER A 8 0.19 20.69 -11.27
C SER A 8 -1.33 20.97 -11.20
N THR A 9 -2.05 20.52 -10.17
CA THR A 9 -3.49 20.82 -10.05
C THR A 9 -3.76 21.93 -9.04
N GLU A 10 -3.61 23.18 -9.47
CA GLU A 10 -3.93 24.41 -8.73
C GLU A 10 -5.45 24.74 -8.73
N ASN A 11 -6.33 23.83 -9.17
CA ASN A 11 -7.75 24.15 -9.39
C ASN A 11 -8.70 23.24 -8.57
N PRO A 12 -9.28 23.72 -7.46
CA PRO A 12 -10.15 22.93 -6.57
C PRO A 12 -11.55 22.64 -7.15
N MET A 13 -11.83 22.97 -8.42
CA MET A 13 -13.12 22.75 -9.08
C MET A 13 -13.02 21.91 -10.37
N GLU A 14 -11.85 21.38 -10.72
CA GLU A 14 -11.73 20.40 -11.82
C GLU A 14 -12.18 18.99 -11.35
N PRO A 15 -12.72 18.15 -12.24
CA PRO A 15 -13.04 16.77 -11.90
C PRO A 15 -11.76 16.08 -11.40
N LEU A 16 -11.79 15.73 -10.11
CA LEU A 16 -10.74 15.06 -9.33
C LEU A 16 -9.64 14.45 -10.20
N ASN A 17 -8.43 14.97 -10.07
CA ASN A 17 -7.25 14.36 -10.66
C ASN A 17 -7.29 12.87 -10.29
N PRO A 18 -7.22 11.94 -11.26
CA PRO A 18 -7.38 10.51 -10.98
C PRO A 18 -6.35 9.98 -9.95
N LEU A 19 -5.28 10.72 -9.67
CA LEU A 19 -4.31 10.46 -8.61
C LEU A 19 -4.79 10.81 -7.19
N GLU A 20 -5.84 11.62 -7.04
CA GLU A 20 -6.40 12.05 -5.74
C GLU A 20 -7.32 11.00 -5.12
N ASN A 21 -7.91 10.15 -5.95
CA ASN A 21 -8.72 9.03 -5.48
C ASN A 21 -7.78 7.89 -5.07
N LEU A 22 -7.74 7.57 -3.77
CA LEU A 22 -6.94 6.47 -3.23
C LEU A 22 -7.07 5.20 -4.07
N MET A 23 -8.24 4.84 -4.61
CA MET A 23 -8.40 3.61 -5.39
C MET A 23 -7.78 3.71 -6.80
N VAL A 24 -7.92 4.87 -7.45
CA VAL A 24 -7.51 5.08 -8.85
C VAL A 24 -6.02 5.44 -8.93
N GLY A 25 -5.54 6.32 -8.06
CA GLY A 25 -4.16 6.79 -8.01
C GLY A 25 -3.19 5.63 -7.76
N GLY A 26 -3.43 4.84 -6.72
CA GLY A 26 -2.59 3.66 -6.45
C GLY A 26 -2.58 2.62 -7.57
N ARG A 27 -3.70 2.43 -8.29
CA ARG A 27 -3.72 1.54 -9.47
C ARG A 27 -2.82 2.07 -10.57
N ILE A 28 -2.90 3.37 -10.88
CA ILE A 28 -2.03 4.00 -11.89
C ILE A 28 -0.56 3.83 -11.50
N LEU A 29 -0.21 4.11 -10.24
CA LEU A 29 1.16 3.97 -9.73
C LEU A 29 1.67 2.52 -9.82
N SER A 30 0.82 1.53 -9.53
CA SER A 30 1.20 0.12 -9.64
C SER A 30 1.50 -0.33 -11.08
N ILE A 31 0.69 0.11 -12.05
CA ILE A 31 0.92 -0.21 -13.47
C ILE A 31 2.18 0.50 -13.96
N LEU A 32 2.36 1.76 -13.56
CA LEU A 32 3.56 2.55 -13.89
C LEU A 32 4.82 1.86 -13.36
N HIS A 33 4.94 1.68 -12.05
CA HIS A 33 6.19 1.20 -11.46
C HIS A 33 6.45 -0.28 -11.78
N LEU A 34 5.42 -1.10 -11.94
CA LEU A 34 5.61 -2.47 -12.43
C LEU A 34 6.14 -2.48 -13.87
N SER A 35 5.64 -1.60 -14.75
CA SER A 35 6.17 -1.49 -16.12
C SER A 35 7.63 -1.04 -16.15
N GLN A 36 8.03 -0.14 -15.25
CA GLN A 36 9.42 0.31 -15.11
C GLN A 36 10.32 -0.81 -14.58
N TRP A 37 9.85 -1.59 -13.61
CA TRP A 37 10.59 -2.77 -13.11
C TRP A 37 10.76 -3.85 -14.19
N GLN A 38 9.69 -4.16 -14.93
CA GLN A 38 9.77 -5.11 -16.03
C GLN A 38 10.66 -4.61 -17.16
N ALA A 39 10.67 -3.31 -17.44
CA ALA A 39 11.61 -2.69 -18.38
C ALA A 39 13.07 -2.94 -18.01
N ILE A 40 13.44 -2.78 -16.73
CA ILE A 40 14.77 -3.11 -16.26
C ILE A 40 15.06 -4.60 -16.43
N ASN A 41 14.15 -5.47 -16.01
CA ASN A 41 14.35 -6.93 -16.10
C ASN A 41 14.54 -7.42 -17.55
N GLU A 42 13.85 -6.84 -18.53
CA GLU A 42 14.02 -7.22 -19.93
C GLU A 42 15.40 -6.80 -20.47
N VAL A 43 15.89 -5.60 -20.11
CA VAL A 43 17.24 -5.15 -20.49
C VAL A 43 18.31 -6.04 -19.85
N LEU A 44 18.14 -6.38 -18.57
CA LEU A 44 19.08 -7.25 -17.87
C LEU A 44 19.03 -8.70 -18.39
N ALA A 45 17.86 -9.22 -18.74
CA ALA A 45 17.74 -10.54 -19.35
C ALA A 45 18.39 -10.59 -20.74
N ALA A 46 18.28 -9.51 -21.53
CA ALA A 46 18.88 -9.42 -22.86
C ALA A 46 20.42 -9.35 -22.84
N THR A 47 21.02 -9.05 -21.69
CA THR A 47 22.47 -8.92 -21.51
C THR A 47 23.14 -10.19 -20.96
N ASN A 48 22.37 -11.27 -20.73
CA ASN A 48 22.86 -12.59 -20.28
C ASN A 48 23.72 -12.56 -19.00
N PHE A 49 23.37 -11.70 -18.03
CA PHE A 49 24.00 -11.76 -16.71
C PHE A 49 23.68 -13.06 -15.98
N SER A 50 24.66 -13.63 -15.26
CA SER A 50 24.48 -14.85 -14.46
C SER A 50 23.68 -14.59 -13.17
N SER A 51 23.72 -13.37 -12.64
CA SER A 51 23.01 -12.98 -11.41
C SER A 51 22.71 -11.48 -11.37
N LEU A 52 21.82 -11.08 -10.45
CA LEU A 52 21.55 -9.66 -10.20
C LEU A 52 22.81 -8.88 -9.76
N SER A 53 23.70 -9.52 -9.00
CA SER A 53 24.95 -8.91 -8.53
C SER A 53 25.88 -8.59 -9.72
N ALA A 54 25.99 -9.49 -10.69
CA ALA A 54 26.77 -9.25 -11.91
C ALA A 54 26.18 -8.11 -12.76
N ALA A 55 24.85 -8.00 -12.80
CA ALA A 55 24.17 -6.87 -13.46
C ALA A 55 24.45 -5.54 -12.75
N ILE A 56 24.49 -5.53 -11.41
CA ILE A 56 24.77 -4.33 -10.60
C ILE A 56 26.16 -3.75 -10.91
N GLU A 57 27.18 -4.61 -11.04
CA GLU A 57 28.54 -4.18 -11.38
C GLU A 57 28.63 -3.48 -12.74
N GLN A 58 27.75 -3.83 -13.68
CA GLN A 58 27.69 -3.25 -15.03
C GLN A 58 26.68 -2.10 -15.16
N LEU A 59 25.99 -1.70 -14.08
CA LEU A 59 24.98 -0.63 -14.14
C LEU A 59 25.47 0.66 -14.81
N PRO A 60 26.70 1.17 -14.58
CA PRO A 60 27.16 2.40 -15.22
C PRO A 60 27.16 2.33 -16.76
N SER A 61 27.53 1.18 -17.34
CA SER A 61 27.57 1.01 -18.80
C SER A 61 26.18 0.80 -19.40
N LEU A 62 25.25 0.21 -18.64
CA LEU A 62 23.86 -0.02 -19.04
C LEU A 62 22.93 1.17 -18.79
N HIS A 63 23.35 2.13 -17.96
CA HIS A 63 22.52 3.22 -17.46
C HIS A 63 21.73 3.96 -18.55
N PRO A 64 22.32 4.32 -19.70
CA PRO A 64 21.55 4.98 -20.76
C PRO A 64 20.44 4.09 -21.37
N LEU A 65 20.70 2.79 -21.56
CA LEU A 65 19.72 1.83 -22.10
C LEU A 65 18.58 1.61 -21.10
N LEU A 66 18.92 1.46 -19.82
CA LEU A 66 17.96 1.31 -18.72
C LEU A 66 17.04 2.53 -18.63
N ILE A 67 17.60 3.75 -18.59
CA ILE A 67 16.79 4.98 -18.51
C ILE A 67 15.88 5.12 -19.73
N ASN A 68 16.38 4.88 -20.94
CA ASN A 68 15.55 5.02 -22.14
C ASN A 68 14.40 4.00 -22.16
N THR A 69 14.64 2.77 -21.71
CA THR A 69 13.60 1.72 -21.63
C THR A 69 12.57 2.05 -20.54
N VAL A 70 13.01 2.44 -19.34
CA VAL A 70 12.16 2.81 -18.19
C VAL A 70 11.32 4.04 -18.50
N ALA A 71 11.91 5.08 -19.10
CA ALA A 71 11.20 6.30 -19.48
C ALA A 71 10.15 6.02 -20.56
N ALA A 72 10.45 5.18 -21.55
CA ALA A 72 9.52 4.81 -22.60
C ALA A 72 8.34 3.98 -22.06
N ALA A 73 8.60 3.01 -21.18
CA ALA A 73 7.55 2.23 -20.51
C ALA A 73 6.62 3.12 -19.68
N GLY A 74 7.19 3.98 -18.83
CA GLY A 74 6.41 4.90 -18.00
C GLY A 74 5.62 5.91 -18.81
N ASN A 75 6.21 6.47 -19.88
CA ASN A 75 5.52 7.37 -20.79
C ASN A 75 4.31 6.69 -21.44
N HIS A 76 4.48 5.48 -21.96
CA HIS A 76 3.40 4.72 -22.58
C HIS A 76 2.27 4.46 -21.57
N VAL A 77 2.60 4.06 -20.34
CA VAL A 77 1.59 3.85 -19.29
C VAL A 77 0.81 5.13 -18.99
N LEU A 78 1.51 6.22 -18.67
CA LEU A 78 0.88 7.45 -18.21
C LEU A 78 0.05 8.11 -19.31
N THR A 79 0.54 8.12 -20.55
CA THR A 79 -0.19 8.72 -21.67
C THR A 79 -1.48 7.98 -22.03
N ASN A 80 -1.58 6.68 -21.72
CA ASN A 80 -2.79 5.89 -21.97
C ASN A 80 -3.76 5.83 -20.77
N LEU A 81 -3.32 6.25 -19.57
CA LEU A 81 -4.17 6.26 -18.37
C LEU A 81 -4.65 7.66 -17.98
N LEU A 82 -3.95 8.72 -18.39
CA LEU A 82 -4.34 10.09 -18.07
C LEU A 82 -5.29 10.63 -19.15
N PRO A 83 -6.40 11.31 -18.76
CA PRO A 83 -7.41 11.78 -19.70
C PRO A 83 -7.06 13.11 -20.40
N ASP A 84 -6.07 13.85 -19.90
CA ASP A 84 -5.75 15.21 -20.35
C ASP A 84 -4.53 15.26 -21.28
N GLY A 85 -4.71 15.83 -22.47
CA GLY A 85 -3.65 16.01 -23.47
C GLY A 85 -2.51 16.93 -23.03
N ALA A 86 -2.78 17.92 -22.17
CA ALA A 86 -1.72 18.81 -21.65
C ALA A 86 -0.82 18.07 -20.65
N ALA A 87 -1.41 17.36 -19.68
CA ALA A 87 -0.67 16.50 -18.76
C ALA A 87 0.12 15.39 -19.50
N GLN A 88 -0.47 14.79 -20.54
CA GLN A 88 0.22 13.81 -21.39
C GLN A 88 1.46 14.41 -22.08
N ALA A 89 1.35 15.64 -22.61
CA ALA A 89 2.44 16.34 -23.27
C ALA A 89 3.58 16.69 -22.29
N GLU A 90 3.24 17.17 -21.09
CA GLU A 90 4.22 17.48 -20.04
C GLU A 90 4.99 16.23 -19.62
N ILE A 91 4.30 15.11 -19.38
CA ILE A 91 4.93 13.83 -19.03
C ILE A 91 5.84 13.34 -20.15
N SER A 92 5.38 13.45 -21.40
CA SER A 92 6.19 13.08 -22.57
C SER A 92 7.46 13.93 -22.65
N ALA A 93 7.37 15.23 -22.35
CA ALA A 93 8.52 16.13 -22.32
C ALA A 93 9.50 15.76 -21.20
N LEU A 94 9.02 15.44 -19.99
CA LEU A 94 9.84 15.02 -18.87
C LEU A 94 10.55 13.69 -19.14
N CYS A 95 9.84 12.70 -19.69
CA CYS A 95 10.44 11.42 -20.08
C CYS A 95 11.54 11.62 -21.14
N ALA A 96 11.28 12.47 -22.12
CA ALA A 96 12.25 12.80 -23.16
C ALA A 96 13.46 13.57 -22.61
N ALA A 97 13.27 14.47 -21.65
CA ALA A 97 14.37 15.17 -20.98
C ALA A 97 15.27 14.19 -20.22
N GLN A 98 14.69 13.30 -19.39
CA GLN A 98 15.44 12.29 -18.64
C GLN A 98 16.27 11.38 -19.57
N ALA A 99 15.67 10.94 -20.67
CA ALA A 99 16.33 10.09 -21.67
C ALA A 99 17.44 10.80 -22.46
N ARG A 100 17.42 12.15 -22.52
CA ARG A 100 18.49 12.96 -23.10
C ARG A 100 19.63 13.18 -22.11
N GLU A 101 19.30 13.48 -20.86
CA GLU A 101 20.29 13.65 -19.78
C GLU A 101 21.12 12.39 -19.56
N SER A 102 20.51 11.21 -19.70
CA SER A 102 21.24 9.93 -19.61
C SER A 102 22.30 9.72 -20.69
N ARG A 103 22.34 10.55 -21.74
CA ARG A 103 23.34 10.49 -22.82
C ARG A 103 24.58 11.32 -22.51
N LEU A 104 24.53 12.18 -21.50
CA LEU A 104 25.65 13.05 -21.14
C LEU A 104 26.66 12.28 -20.27
N PRO A 105 27.97 12.42 -20.51
CA PRO A 105 28.99 11.83 -19.64
C PRO A 105 28.86 12.35 -18.21
N SER A 106 28.95 11.46 -17.23
CA SER A 106 28.96 11.82 -15.82
C SER A 106 30.34 12.40 -15.44
N GLY A 107 30.50 13.71 -15.46
CA GLY A 107 31.67 14.40 -14.86
C GLY A 107 32.28 15.54 -15.69
N PRO A 108 33.09 16.43 -15.07
CA PRO A 108 33.77 17.52 -15.75
C PRO A 108 35.02 16.99 -16.48
N GLY A 109 34.83 16.31 -17.61
CA GLY A 109 35.90 15.89 -18.51
C GLY A 109 36.13 16.95 -19.59
N LYS A 110 37.07 17.86 -19.34
CA LYS A 110 37.64 18.75 -20.36
C LYS A 110 38.39 17.95 -21.43
N ASP A 111 38.30 18.41 -22.66
CA ASP A 111 39.32 18.34 -23.72
C ASP A 111 40.25 17.12 -23.73
N SER A 112 39.87 16.11 -24.51
CA SER A 112 40.86 15.32 -25.24
C SER A 112 40.27 14.93 -26.59
N GLY A 113 40.82 15.51 -27.66
CA GLY A 113 40.49 15.14 -29.03
C GLY A 113 40.70 13.64 -29.26
N ALA A 114 39.80 13.05 -30.05
CA ALA A 114 39.69 11.63 -30.37
C ALA A 114 39.27 10.71 -29.21
N ALA A 115 38.00 10.82 -28.80
CA ALA A 115 37.28 9.71 -28.19
C ALA A 115 36.27 9.18 -29.21
N GLU A 116 36.48 7.97 -29.72
CA GLU A 116 35.37 7.17 -30.26
C GLU A 116 34.27 7.16 -29.17
N SER A 117 33.03 7.44 -29.54
CA SER A 117 31.95 7.59 -28.57
C SER A 117 31.73 6.28 -27.81
N PHE A 118 32.22 6.19 -26.57
CA PHE A 118 31.94 5.10 -25.63
C PHE A 118 30.48 5.09 -25.14
N GLY A 119 29.61 5.93 -25.70
CA GLY A 119 28.17 5.91 -25.44
C GLY A 119 27.45 4.83 -26.24
N PRO A 120 26.25 4.42 -25.82
CA PRO A 120 25.40 3.48 -26.57
C PRO A 120 25.12 4.02 -27.97
N LYS A 121 25.03 3.13 -28.96
CA LYS A 121 24.69 3.54 -30.33
C LYS A 121 23.26 4.05 -30.38
N GLU A 122 22.97 5.03 -31.25
CA GLU A 122 21.60 5.54 -31.40
C GLU A 122 20.60 4.43 -31.79
N ALA A 123 21.06 3.41 -32.52
CA ALA A 123 20.27 2.22 -32.83
C ALA A 123 19.87 1.43 -31.56
N ASP A 124 20.78 1.31 -30.59
CA ASP A 124 20.54 0.62 -29.32
C ASP A 124 19.56 1.42 -28.45
N LEU A 125 19.69 2.75 -28.43
CA LEU A 125 18.75 3.65 -27.76
C LEU A 125 17.34 3.60 -28.38
N ALA A 126 17.25 3.55 -29.71
CA ALA A 126 15.98 3.41 -30.41
C ALA A 126 15.33 2.04 -30.15
N LEU A 127 16.14 0.97 -30.02
CA LEU A 127 15.66 -0.35 -29.63
C LEU A 127 15.16 -0.35 -28.17
N ALA A 128 15.92 0.23 -27.24
CA ALA A 128 15.54 0.39 -25.83
C ALA A 128 14.19 1.12 -25.68
N LYS A 129 13.99 2.20 -26.45
CA LYS A 129 12.71 2.92 -26.47
C LYS A 129 11.55 2.03 -26.92
N ARG A 130 11.68 1.32 -28.05
CA ARG A 130 10.64 0.42 -28.57
C ARG A 130 10.34 -0.72 -27.59
N LEU A 131 11.38 -1.27 -26.95
CA LEU A 131 11.24 -2.28 -25.91
C LEU A 131 10.42 -1.74 -24.73
N GLY A 132 10.75 -0.55 -24.23
CA GLY A 132 10.00 0.10 -23.15
C GLY A 132 8.53 0.33 -23.50
N GLU A 133 8.23 0.85 -24.70
CA GLU A 133 6.86 1.03 -25.18
C GLU A 133 6.08 -0.29 -25.21
N ALA A 134 6.70 -1.37 -25.72
CA ALA A 134 6.09 -2.70 -25.77
C ALA A 134 5.81 -3.26 -24.37
N ILE A 135 6.70 -3.05 -23.40
CA ILE A 135 6.53 -3.48 -22.01
C ILE A 135 5.43 -2.68 -21.32
N GLY A 136 5.44 -1.35 -21.47
CA GLY A 136 4.39 -0.48 -20.93
C GLY A 136 3.01 -0.92 -21.42
N LYS A 137 2.91 -1.23 -22.73
CA LYS A 137 1.69 -1.78 -23.33
C LYS A 137 1.28 -3.12 -22.72
N ALA A 138 2.22 -4.06 -22.61
CA ALA A 138 1.95 -5.40 -22.09
C ALA A 138 1.44 -5.36 -20.63
N VAL A 139 2.06 -4.54 -19.77
CA VAL A 139 1.62 -4.39 -18.37
C VAL A 139 0.23 -3.75 -18.29
N LEU A 140 -0.04 -2.70 -19.07
CA LEU A 140 -1.38 -2.11 -19.16
C LEU A 140 -2.43 -3.13 -19.57
N GLU A 141 -2.16 -3.91 -20.63
CA GLU A 141 -3.07 -4.92 -21.15
C GLU A 141 -3.32 -6.04 -20.13
N SER A 142 -2.29 -6.46 -19.39
CA SER A 142 -2.42 -7.46 -18.31
C SER A 142 -3.36 -7.03 -17.19
N ARG A 143 -3.63 -5.72 -17.06
CA ARG A 143 -4.49 -5.14 -16.02
C ARG A 143 -5.80 -4.58 -16.56
N ARG A 144 -6.07 -4.67 -17.86
CA ARG A 144 -7.26 -4.07 -18.49
C ARG A 144 -8.57 -4.54 -17.84
N ASP A 145 -8.67 -5.84 -17.57
CA ASP A 145 -9.89 -6.51 -17.09
C ASP A 145 -9.74 -7.04 -15.66
N ASP A 146 -8.92 -6.37 -14.84
CA ASP A 146 -8.64 -6.79 -13.47
C ASP A 146 -9.81 -6.61 -12.48
N GLY A 147 -10.98 -6.16 -12.96
CA GLY A 147 -12.20 -6.04 -12.18
C GLY A 147 -12.36 -4.73 -11.39
N THR A 148 -11.35 -3.85 -11.36
CA THR A 148 -11.41 -2.61 -10.59
C THR A 148 -12.43 -1.59 -11.12
N SER A 149 -12.78 -1.72 -12.41
CA SER A 149 -13.71 -0.84 -13.13
C SER A 149 -15.05 -1.51 -13.44
N ARG A 150 -15.32 -2.71 -12.88
CA ARG A 150 -16.56 -3.44 -13.13
C ARG A 150 -17.76 -2.68 -12.56
N SER A 151 -18.78 -2.47 -13.39
CA SER A 151 -20.08 -1.99 -12.92
C SER A 151 -20.79 -3.08 -12.12
N ILE A 152 -21.29 -2.73 -10.93
CA ILE A 152 -21.97 -3.64 -10.02
C ILE A 152 -23.21 -2.98 -9.42
N PRO A 153 -24.23 -3.76 -9.01
CA PRO A 153 -25.39 -3.19 -8.32
C PRO A 153 -25.01 -2.45 -7.03
N PRO A 154 -25.69 -1.32 -6.72
CA PRO A 154 -25.47 -0.58 -5.49
C PRO A 154 -25.61 -1.46 -4.24
N TYR A 155 -24.75 -1.23 -3.25
CA TYR A 155 -24.83 -1.90 -1.96
C TYR A 155 -25.37 -0.95 -0.90
N VAL A 156 -26.52 -1.29 -0.30
CA VAL A 156 -27.17 -0.47 0.74
C VAL A 156 -27.06 -1.08 2.14
N GLY A 157 -26.40 -2.23 2.29
CA GLY A 157 -26.24 -2.90 3.59
C GLY A 157 -27.58 -3.21 4.26
N ALA A 158 -27.68 -2.92 5.56
CA ALA A 158 -28.92 -3.04 6.32
C ALA A 158 -29.97 -2.04 5.83
N THR A 159 -31.18 -2.53 5.52
CA THR A 159 -32.24 -1.76 4.83
C THR A 159 -33.21 -1.08 5.78
N THR A 160 -33.15 -1.36 7.09
CA THR A 160 -34.10 -0.79 8.05
C THR A 160 -33.46 0.34 8.86
N ALA A 161 -33.98 1.57 8.72
CA ALA A 161 -33.60 2.72 9.56
C ALA A 161 -34.04 2.55 11.03
N SER A 162 -35.13 1.81 11.25
CA SER A 162 -35.62 1.37 12.55
C SER A 162 -35.49 -0.15 12.58
N GLY A 163 -34.91 -0.76 13.61
CA GLY A 163 -34.85 -2.23 13.73
C GLY A 163 -36.24 -2.87 13.94
N VAL A 164 -37.20 -2.62 13.06
CA VAL A 164 -38.64 -2.83 13.26
C VAL A 164 -39.29 -3.69 12.16
N THR A 165 -38.56 -4.20 11.17
CA THR A 165 -39.09 -5.31 10.34
C THR A 165 -38.51 -6.65 10.78
N GLY A 166 -38.67 -7.03 12.06
CA GLY A 166 -38.75 -8.43 12.53
C GLY A 166 -37.66 -9.44 12.14
N ALA A 167 -36.62 -9.04 11.39
CA ALA A 167 -35.48 -9.84 11.02
C ALA A 167 -34.43 -9.59 12.10
N GLN A 168 -34.34 -10.57 12.99
CA GLN A 168 -33.47 -10.60 14.14
C GLN A 168 -32.00 -10.74 13.69
N ASP A 169 -31.35 -9.70 13.10
CA ASP A 169 -29.87 -9.48 13.13
C ASP A 169 -29.25 -8.30 12.32
N ASP A 170 -29.93 -7.16 12.13
CA ASP A 170 -29.29 -5.97 11.49
C ASP A 170 -28.39 -5.15 12.45
N LYS A 171 -28.18 -5.61 13.69
CA LYS A 171 -27.33 -4.94 14.68
C LYS A 171 -25.86 -5.06 14.27
N GLY A 172 -25.12 -3.97 14.32
CA GLY A 172 -23.71 -3.97 13.89
C GLY A 172 -23.49 -3.94 12.38
N ARG A 173 -24.54 -4.06 11.56
CA ARG A 173 -24.41 -4.06 10.10
C ARG A 173 -24.42 -2.65 9.51
N TRP A 174 -23.52 -2.42 8.56
CA TRP A 174 -23.33 -1.17 7.85
C TRP A 174 -24.58 -0.78 7.09
N ARG A 175 -24.79 0.52 7.02
CA ARG A 175 -25.82 1.20 6.26
C ARG A 175 -25.25 2.53 5.76
N PRO A 176 -25.83 3.14 4.71
CA PRO A 176 -25.42 4.45 4.25
C PRO A 176 -25.39 5.47 5.38
N THR A 177 -24.36 6.31 5.39
CA THR A 177 -24.10 7.29 6.46
C THR A 177 -24.38 8.71 5.99
N PRO A 178 -24.76 9.63 6.89
CA PRO A 178 -24.89 11.05 6.56
C PRO A 178 -23.55 11.65 6.05
N PRO A 179 -23.60 12.77 5.31
CA PRO A 179 -24.81 13.49 4.91
C PRO A 179 -25.48 12.94 3.65
N ALA A 180 -24.73 12.26 2.78
CA ALA A 180 -25.20 11.88 1.45
C ALA A 180 -26.03 10.58 1.42
N PHE A 181 -25.86 9.70 2.41
CA PHE A 181 -26.46 8.37 2.43
C PHE A 181 -26.22 7.59 1.12
N SER A 182 -25.02 7.76 0.55
CA SER A 182 -24.60 7.09 -0.67
C SER A 182 -24.48 5.57 -0.48
N PRO A 183 -24.77 4.77 -1.52
CA PRO A 183 -24.44 3.35 -1.52
C PRO A 183 -22.95 3.07 -1.27
N GLY A 184 -22.65 1.85 -0.83
CA GLY A 184 -21.30 1.37 -0.55
C GLY A 184 -20.37 1.57 -1.74
N GLY A 185 -19.37 2.43 -1.57
CA GLY A 185 -18.42 2.81 -2.60
C GLY A 185 -17.36 1.75 -2.91
N ALA A 186 -16.88 1.73 -4.16
CA ALA A 186 -15.78 0.89 -4.62
C ALA A 186 -15.93 -0.62 -4.35
N ARG A 187 -17.16 -1.12 -4.18
CA ARG A 187 -17.42 -2.53 -3.81
C ARG A 187 -16.86 -3.54 -4.82
N GLN A 188 -16.70 -3.18 -6.08
CA GLN A 188 -16.18 -4.06 -7.13
C GLN A 188 -14.75 -4.53 -6.84
N TRP A 189 -13.99 -3.76 -6.05
CA TRP A 189 -12.62 -4.10 -5.67
C TRP A 189 -12.52 -5.32 -4.77
N LYS A 190 -13.61 -5.72 -4.09
CA LYS A 190 -13.64 -6.96 -3.30
C LYS A 190 -13.44 -8.21 -4.16
N ASP A 191 -13.74 -8.11 -5.46
CA ASP A 191 -13.64 -9.19 -6.45
C ASP A 191 -12.58 -8.89 -7.53
N ALA A 192 -11.77 -7.84 -7.34
CA ALA A 192 -10.72 -7.48 -8.27
C ALA A 192 -9.55 -8.47 -8.18
N THR A 193 -8.80 -8.61 -9.28
CA THR A 193 -7.67 -9.53 -9.39
C THR A 193 -6.45 -8.92 -8.71
N PRO A 194 -5.92 -9.49 -7.62
CA PRO A 194 -4.68 -9.02 -7.01
C PRO A 194 -3.47 -9.24 -7.93
N TYR A 195 -2.35 -8.59 -7.61
CA TYR A 195 -1.04 -8.82 -8.22
C TYR A 195 -0.34 -10.04 -7.63
N VAL A 196 -0.16 -10.12 -6.32
CA VAL A 196 0.63 -11.19 -5.65
C VAL A 196 -0.25 -12.09 -4.78
N LEU A 197 -1.27 -11.55 -4.13
CA LEU A 197 -2.25 -12.36 -3.41
C LEU A 197 -2.94 -13.35 -4.36
N SER A 198 -3.16 -14.57 -3.89
CA SER A 198 -3.85 -15.66 -4.57
C SER A 198 -5.36 -15.42 -4.69
N SER A 199 -5.94 -14.65 -3.76
CA SER A 199 -7.34 -14.24 -3.79
C SER A 199 -7.55 -12.98 -2.94
N PRO A 200 -8.65 -12.23 -3.15
CA PRO A 200 -8.98 -11.08 -2.31
C PRO A 200 -9.06 -11.41 -0.82
N GLY A 201 -9.51 -12.62 -0.48
CA GLY A 201 -9.70 -13.06 0.90
C GLY A 201 -8.49 -13.77 1.54
N GLU A 202 -7.34 -13.88 0.86
CA GLU A 202 -6.18 -14.65 1.37
C GLU A 202 -5.75 -14.20 2.78
N LEU A 203 -5.74 -12.88 2.99
CA LEU A 203 -5.28 -12.27 4.24
C LEU A 203 -6.40 -11.54 5.00
N ARG A 204 -7.66 -11.98 4.80
CA ARG A 204 -8.80 -11.42 5.54
C ARG A 204 -8.50 -11.46 7.05
N PRO A 205 -8.71 -10.36 7.79
CA PRO A 205 -8.45 -10.33 9.22
C PRO A 205 -9.49 -11.21 9.96
N PRO A 206 -9.25 -11.57 11.23
CA PRO A 206 -10.28 -12.21 12.07
C PRO A 206 -11.55 -11.35 12.15
N PRO A 207 -12.68 -11.89 12.62
CA PRO A 207 -13.90 -11.09 12.79
C PRO A 207 -13.67 -9.92 13.75
N PRO A 208 -14.37 -8.78 13.56
CA PRO A 208 -14.36 -7.71 14.54
C PRO A 208 -14.90 -8.22 15.89
N PRO A 209 -14.50 -7.60 17.02
CA PRO A 209 -14.99 -8.00 18.34
C PRO A 209 -16.52 -7.99 18.42
N ASP A 210 -17.07 -8.93 19.20
CA ASP A 210 -18.50 -8.96 19.49
C ASP A 210 -18.96 -7.63 20.12
N LEU A 211 -20.14 -7.15 19.74
CA LEU A 211 -20.66 -5.83 20.18
C LEU A 211 -20.78 -5.69 21.70
N ARG A 212 -20.88 -6.81 22.44
CA ARG A 212 -20.97 -6.84 23.90
C ARG A 212 -19.63 -7.09 24.57
N SER A 213 -18.58 -7.39 23.82
CA SER A 213 -17.25 -7.67 24.37
C SER A 213 -16.63 -6.44 25.04
N PRO A 214 -15.81 -6.61 26.08
CA PRO A 214 -15.08 -5.49 26.70
C PRO A 214 -14.22 -4.69 25.72
N SER A 215 -13.58 -5.34 24.74
CA SER A 215 -12.75 -4.66 23.73
C SER A 215 -13.55 -3.76 22.80
N TYR A 216 -14.75 -4.19 22.40
CA TYR A 216 -15.67 -3.33 21.65
C TYR A 216 -16.12 -2.14 22.50
N GLN A 217 -16.51 -2.38 23.76
CA GLN A 217 -16.97 -1.32 24.67
C GLN A 217 -15.92 -0.24 24.92
N VAL A 218 -14.67 -0.63 25.18
CA VAL A 218 -13.56 0.32 25.39
C VAL A 218 -13.34 1.16 24.14
N SER A 219 -13.26 0.53 22.97
CA SER A 219 -13.03 1.25 21.71
C SER A 219 -14.21 2.15 21.34
N TYR A 220 -15.44 1.73 21.64
CA TYR A 220 -16.67 2.49 21.43
C TYR A 220 -16.68 3.77 22.28
N MET A 221 -16.32 3.66 23.57
CA MET A 221 -16.22 4.80 24.47
C MET A 221 -15.08 5.74 24.08
N GLU A 222 -13.92 5.21 23.67
CA GLU A 222 -12.82 6.05 23.16
C GLU A 222 -13.28 6.92 21.99
N VAL A 223 -13.95 6.33 20.99
CA VAL A 223 -14.44 7.09 19.83
C VAL A 223 -15.53 8.08 20.22
N ALA A 224 -16.41 7.74 21.17
CA ALA A 224 -17.41 8.66 21.71
C ALA A 224 -16.76 9.93 22.30
N THR A 225 -15.64 9.75 23.00
CA THR A 225 -14.88 10.80 23.64
C THR A 225 -14.05 11.60 22.62
N VAL A 226 -13.03 10.99 22.00
CA VAL A 226 -12.06 11.75 21.20
C VAL A 226 -12.47 11.92 19.74
N GLY A 227 -13.42 11.13 19.24
CA GLY A 227 -13.86 11.15 17.85
C GLY A 227 -14.97 12.17 17.55
N ASN A 228 -15.63 12.70 18.58
CA ASN A 228 -16.77 13.62 18.41
C ASN A 228 -16.28 15.00 17.95
N ARG A 229 -17.00 15.63 17.02
CA ARG A 229 -16.66 16.93 16.44
C ARG A 229 -16.49 18.00 17.50
N SER A 230 -17.36 18.01 18.50
CA SER A 230 -17.36 18.91 19.64
C SER A 230 -16.61 18.37 20.87
N SER A 231 -15.69 17.42 20.68
CA SER A 231 -14.90 16.87 21.77
C SER A 231 -14.03 17.93 22.45
N ASP A 232 -14.17 18.08 23.76
CA ASP A 232 -13.26 18.87 24.62
C ASP A 232 -12.06 18.05 25.15
N GLU A 233 -12.05 16.73 24.95
CA GLU A 233 -10.99 15.82 25.43
C GLU A 233 -9.91 15.50 24.38
N ARG A 234 -10.27 15.47 23.09
CA ARG A 234 -9.35 15.33 21.94
C ARG A 234 -8.30 16.43 21.99
N GLN A 235 -7.04 16.01 22.04
CA GLN A 235 -5.89 16.91 22.09
C GLN A 235 -5.71 17.67 20.76
N PRO A 236 -5.10 18.87 20.77
CA PRO A 236 -4.80 19.60 19.55
C PRO A 236 -3.98 18.78 18.54
N SER A 237 -2.95 18.06 18.99
CA SER A 237 -2.12 17.19 18.14
C SER A 237 -2.89 16.03 17.49
N GLN A 238 -3.92 15.51 18.17
CA GLN A 238 -4.82 14.49 17.63
C GLN A 238 -5.72 15.06 16.53
N THR A 239 -6.16 16.31 16.69
CA THR A 239 -6.90 17.05 15.66
C THR A 239 -6.03 17.29 14.43
N GLU A 240 -4.78 17.73 14.64
CA GLU A 240 -3.82 17.91 13.55
C GLU A 240 -3.54 16.60 12.80
N SER A 241 -3.36 15.48 13.52
CA SER A 241 -3.20 14.16 12.91
C SER A 241 -4.42 13.76 12.07
N ALA A 242 -5.64 13.95 12.61
CA ALA A 242 -6.88 13.66 11.89
C ALA A 242 -7.00 14.42 10.56
N ILE A 243 -6.66 15.72 10.55
CA ILE A 243 -6.69 16.57 9.36
C ILE A 243 -5.54 16.22 8.40
N PHE A 244 -4.33 16.02 8.92
CA PHE A 244 -3.16 15.74 8.11
C PHE A 244 -3.36 14.52 7.22
N TRP A 245 -3.92 13.45 7.79
CA TRP A 245 -4.20 12.21 7.09
C TRP A 245 -5.54 12.19 6.34
N THR A 246 -6.21 13.34 6.17
CA THR A 246 -7.22 13.52 5.09
C THR A 246 -6.58 13.89 3.76
N ALA A 247 -5.36 14.44 3.78
CA ALA A 247 -4.61 14.72 2.56
C ALA A 247 -4.32 13.42 1.79
N GLN A 248 -4.11 13.54 0.47
CA GLN A 248 -3.89 12.44 -0.47
C GLN A 248 -2.88 11.40 0.08
N PRO A 249 -3.35 10.27 0.66
CA PRO A 249 -2.47 9.39 1.43
C PRO A 249 -1.44 8.69 0.54
N ASP A 250 -1.77 8.40 -0.73
CA ASP A 250 -0.79 7.88 -1.69
C ASP A 250 0.34 8.87 -1.97
N ALA A 251 0.04 10.17 -2.12
CA ALA A 251 1.08 11.18 -2.37
C ALA A 251 2.05 11.27 -1.19
N LEU A 252 1.52 11.27 0.04
CA LEU A 252 2.33 11.28 1.26
C LEU A 252 3.14 9.99 1.42
N LEU A 253 2.53 8.82 1.25
CA LEU A 253 3.21 7.53 1.40
C LEU A 253 4.27 7.33 0.32
N PHE A 254 4.05 7.75 -0.92
CA PHE A 254 5.07 7.70 -1.97
C PHE A 254 6.16 8.78 -1.81
N ALA A 255 5.91 9.85 -1.04
CA ALA A 255 6.99 10.74 -0.57
C ALA A 255 7.89 10.03 0.47
N VAL A 256 7.34 9.12 1.30
CA VAL A 256 8.15 8.24 2.16
C VAL A 256 8.96 7.25 1.33
N VAL A 257 8.34 6.63 0.30
CA VAL A 257 9.08 5.77 -0.65
C VAL A 257 10.25 6.54 -1.26
N GLY A 258 10.03 7.78 -1.70
CA GLY A 258 11.07 8.66 -2.20
C GLY A 258 12.24 8.87 -1.24
N GLN A 259 11.94 9.24 0.01
CA GLN A 259 12.95 9.41 1.07
C GLN A 259 13.74 8.12 1.35
N VAL A 260 13.07 6.97 1.38
CA VAL A 260 13.75 5.67 1.58
C VAL A 260 14.68 5.32 0.42
N THR A 261 14.29 5.67 -0.81
CA THR A 261 15.03 5.32 -2.03
C THR A 261 16.09 6.33 -2.44
N GLU A 262 16.26 7.45 -1.72
CA GLU A 262 17.13 8.56 -2.13
C GLU A 262 18.59 8.14 -2.33
N GLU A 263 19.09 7.27 -1.45
CA GLU A 263 20.46 6.74 -1.48
C GLU A 263 20.57 5.37 -2.19
N MET A 264 19.47 4.85 -2.73
CA MET A 264 19.45 3.55 -3.42
C MET A 264 19.94 3.69 -4.86
N ASN A 265 20.58 2.64 -5.39
CA ASN A 265 20.88 2.61 -6.82
C ASN A 265 19.58 2.44 -7.66
N LEU A 266 19.66 2.71 -8.98
CA LEU A 266 18.50 2.69 -9.88
C LEU A 266 17.69 1.38 -9.80
N LEU A 267 18.36 0.24 -9.69
CA LEU A 267 17.72 -1.06 -9.64
C LEU A 267 16.96 -1.25 -8.32
N GLU A 268 17.60 -0.96 -7.19
CA GLU A 268 17.01 -1.02 -5.85
C GLU A 268 15.83 -0.06 -5.70
N ALA A 269 15.98 1.18 -6.13
CA ALA A 269 14.92 2.17 -6.12
C ALA A 269 13.73 1.71 -6.97
N THR A 270 13.95 1.31 -8.23
CA THR A 270 12.87 0.88 -9.13
C THR A 270 12.13 -0.34 -8.60
N ARG A 271 12.86 -1.32 -8.03
CA ARG A 271 12.25 -2.49 -7.38
C ARG A 271 11.39 -2.07 -6.19
N THR A 272 11.88 -1.16 -5.36
CA THR A 272 11.19 -0.70 -4.15
C THR A 272 9.89 0.04 -4.49
N TYR A 273 9.90 0.92 -5.50
CA TYR A 273 8.68 1.56 -6.01
C TYR A 273 7.67 0.55 -6.57
N ALA A 274 8.14 -0.46 -7.31
CA ALA A 274 7.27 -1.51 -7.85
C ALA A 274 6.66 -2.37 -6.75
N LEU A 275 7.44 -2.79 -5.74
CA LEU A 275 6.95 -3.51 -4.57
C LEU A 275 5.91 -2.69 -3.79
N ALA A 276 6.22 -1.43 -3.47
CA ALA A 276 5.34 -0.57 -2.68
C ALA A 276 4.00 -0.33 -3.39
N SER A 277 4.05 -0.08 -4.70
CA SER A 277 2.85 0.14 -5.51
C SER A 277 2.03 -1.13 -5.75
N VAL A 278 2.66 -2.29 -5.86
CA VAL A 278 1.97 -3.59 -5.89
C VAL A 278 1.31 -3.88 -4.54
N ALA A 279 2.02 -3.68 -3.43
CA ALA A 279 1.48 -3.87 -2.08
C ALA A 279 0.30 -2.94 -1.80
N ALA A 280 0.38 -1.69 -2.26
CA ALA A 280 -0.70 -0.73 -2.21
C ALA A 280 -1.98 -1.23 -2.90
N VAL A 281 -1.90 -1.87 -4.07
CA VAL A 281 -3.10 -2.40 -4.75
C VAL A 281 -3.62 -3.68 -4.11
N ASP A 282 -2.74 -4.61 -3.75
CA ASP A 282 -3.14 -5.86 -3.09
C ASP A 282 -3.79 -5.59 -1.73
N ALA A 283 -3.28 -4.61 -0.99
CA ALA A 283 -3.89 -4.14 0.25
C ALA A 283 -5.32 -3.65 0.00
N ARG A 284 -5.57 -2.84 -1.03
CA ARG A 284 -6.92 -2.35 -1.37
C ARG A 284 -7.89 -3.46 -1.70
N VAL A 285 -7.46 -4.46 -2.46
CA VAL A 285 -8.30 -5.62 -2.78
C VAL A 285 -8.67 -6.36 -1.49
N ALA A 286 -7.70 -6.64 -0.62
CA ALA A 286 -7.92 -7.30 0.66
C ALA A 286 -8.77 -6.47 1.64
N ILE A 287 -8.58 -5.15 1.68
CA ILE A 287 -9.40 -4.22 2.47
C ILE A 287 -10.86 -4.31 2.04
N MET A 288 -11.13 -4.25 0.73
CA MET A 288 -12.51 -4.23 0.22
C MET A 288 -13.18 -5.60 0.41
N ASP A 289 -12.43 -6.69 0.26
CA ASP A 289 -12.89 -8.01 0.69
C ASP A 289 -13.33 -8.01 2.16
N GLY A 290 -12.45 -7.60 3.10
CA GLY A 290 -12.78 -7.56 4.53
C GLY A 290 -13.98 -6.67 4.85
N LYS A 291 -14.01 -5.45 4.28
CA LYS A 291 -15.10 -4.48 4.47
C LYS A 291 -16.46 -5.04 4.07
N TYR A 292 -16.55 -5.64 2.89
CA TYR A 292 -17.82 -6.15 2.39
C TYR A 292 -18.14 -7.56 2.89
N PHE A 293 -17.17 -8.30 3.41
CA PHE A 293 -17.38 -9.58 4.09
C PHE A 293 -18.02 -9.37 5.47
N TYR A 294 -17.45 -8.50 6.31
CA TYR A 294 -17.97 -8.25 7.66
C TYR A 294 -19.11 -7.24 7.68
N SER A 295 -19.09 -6.27 6.76
CA SER A 295 -20.07 -5.21 6.66
C SER A 295 -20.36 -4.50 7.99
N SER A 296 -19.33 -4.19 8.78
CA SER A 296 -19.48 -3.53 10.08
C SER A 296 -19.95 -2.08 9.94
N TRP A 297 -20.87 -1.66 10.80
CA TRP A 297 -21.37 -0.27 10.88
C TRP A 297 -20.30 0.72 11.35
N ARG A 298 -20.51 2.00 11.02
CA ARG A 298 -19.61 3.10 11.39
C ARG A 298 -19.96 3.69 12.76
N PRO A 299 -19.03 4.36 13.45
CA PRO A 299 -19.32 5.05 14.71
C PRO A 299 -20.49 6.04 14.63
N VAL A 300 -20.62 6.78 13.53
CA VAL A 300 -21.74 7.70 13.27
C VAL A 300 -23.12 7.04 13.30
N THR A 301 -23.18 5.71 13.11
CA THR A 301 -24.41 4.92 13.26
C THR A 301 -24.48 4.26 14.63
N ALA A 302 -23.37 3.67 15.08
CA ALA A 302 -23.32 2.89 16.31
C ALA A 302 -23.58 3.74 17.55
N LEU A 303 -22.95 4.92 17.63
CA LEU A 303 -22.95 5.77 18.82
C LEU A 303 -24.34 6.34 19.13
N PRO A 304 -25.08 6.91 18.16
CA PRO A 304 -26.47 7.31 18.41
C PRO A 304 -27.40 6.14 18.76
N LEU A 305 -27.10 4.92 18.28
CA LEU A 305 -27.94 3.73 18.45
C LEU A 305 -27.49 2.81 19.59
N GLY A 306 -26.58 3.24 20.47
CA GLY A 306 -25.96 2.41 21.51
C GLY A 306 -26.96 1.61 22.34
N ASN A 307 -28.08 2.22 22.76
CA ASN A 307 -29.10 1.55 23.57
C ASN A 307 -29.67 0.30 22.89
N GLY A 308 -29.75 0.29 21.55
CA GLY A 308 -30.23 -0.84 20.77
C GLY A 308 -29.31 -2.07 20.80
N ILE A 309 -28.05 -1.88 21.22
CA ILE A 309 -27.05 -2.96 21.39
C ILE A 309 -26.61 -3.14 22.86
N GLY A 310 -27.26 -2.45 23.80
CA GLY A 310 -26.94 -2.54 25.23
C GLY A 310 -25.73 -1.70 25.67
N LEU A 311 -25.38 -0.67 24.91
CA LEU A 311 -24.33 0.30 25.24
C LEU A 311 -24.93 1.70 25.47
N PRO A 312 -24.20 2.64 26.12
CA PRO A 312 -24.65 4.03 26.21
C PRO A 312 -24.87 4.64 24.82
N ALA A 313 -26.01 5.30 24.63
CA ALA A 313 -26.27 6.07 23.42
C ALA A 313 -25.68 7.49 23.52
N PHE A 314 -25.13 7.97 22.41
CA PHE A 314 -24.64 9.33 22.23
C PHE A 314 -25.38 9.99 21.05
N PRO A 315 -26.61 10.51 21.27
CA PRO A 315 -27.46 11.03 20.19
C PRO A 315 -26.84 12.20 19.41
N ASP A 316 -26.05 13.02 20.08
CA ASP A 316 -25.39 14.20 19.50
C ASP A 316 -24.01 13.90 18.92
N PHE A 317 -23.61 12.62 18.85
CA PHE A 317 -22.32 12.26 18.27
C PHE A 317 -22.28 12.62 16.78
N ALA A 318 -21.36 13.51 16.42
CA ALA A 318 -21.00 13.80 15.04
C ALA A 318 -19.51 13.53 14.87
N PRO A 319 -19.07 12.68 13.91
CA PRO A 319 -17.65 12.45 13.71
C PRO A 319 -16.94 13.74 13.29
N TYR A 320 -15.69 13.91 13.75
CA TYR A 320 -14.86 15.05 13.38
C TYR A 320 -14.60 15.09 11.86
N LEU A 321 -14.32 13.94 11.26
CA LEU A 321 -14.20 13.78 9.80
C LEU A 321 -15.51 13.27 9.18
N THR A 322 -15.74 13.63 7.92
CA THR A 322 -16.84 13.06 7.14
C THR A 322 -16.66 11.54 7.02
N THR A 323 -17.71 10.78 7.34
CA THR A 323 -17.65 9.31 7.29
C THR A 323 -17.68 8.82 5.84
N PRO A 324 -16.69 8.04 5.38
CA PRO A 324 -16.70 7.47 4.04
C PRO A 324 -17.87 6.48 3.84
N PRO A 325 -18.47 6.42 2.64
CA PRO A 325 -19.61 5.53 2.35
C PRO A 325 -19.13 4.09 2.10
N THR A 326 -18.43 3.50 3.07
CA THR A 326 -17.98 2.10 3.04
C THR A 326 -18.10 1.49 4.44
N PRO A 327 -18.22 0.15 4.57
CA PRO A 327 -18.16 -0.53 5.86
C PRO A 327 -16.93 -0.15 6.68
N GLU A 328 -17.04 -0.29 8.00
CA GLU A 328 -16.03 0.17 8.95
C GLU A 328 -14.80 -0.75 8.95
N TYR A 329 -14.96 -2.06 9.11
CA TYR A 329 -13.85 -2.95 9.41
C TYR A 329 -13.37 -3.74 8.18
N PRO A 330 -12.06 -3.80 7.86
CA PRO A 330 -10.93 -3.11 8.51
C PRO A 330 -10.76 -1.66 8.04
N SER A 331 -9.85 -0.89 8.66
CA SER A 331 -9.52 0.48 8.25
C SER A 331 -8.70 0.47 6.96
N GLY A 332 -9.22 1.12 5.92
CA GLY A 332 -8.54 1.17 4.63
C GLY A 332 -7.22 1.95 4.68
N HIS A 333 -7.16 3.04 5.46
CA HIS A 333 -5.93 3.84 5.59
C HIS A 333 -4.84 3.05 6.32
N ALA A 334 -5.19 2.38 7.43
CA ALA A 334 -4.22 1.65 8.25
C ALA A 334 -3.63 0.44 7.51
N VAL A 335 -4.46 -0.41 6.90
CA VAL A 335 -3.96 -1.57 6.13
C VAL A 335 -3.09 -1.11 4.95
N HIS A 336 -3.53 -0.06 4.23
CA HIS A 336 -2.83 0.46 3.05
C HIS A 336 -1.47 1.07 3.40
N GLY A 337 -1.42 1.96 4.39
CA GLY A 337 -0.19 2.60 4.81
C GLY A 337 0.80 1.59 5.37
N GLU A 338 0.34 0.66 6.20
CA GLU A 338 1.22 -0.34 6.80
C GLU A 338 1.72 -1.39 5.79
N ALA A 339 0.95 -1.72 4.75
CA ALA A 339 1.45 -2.57 3.67
C ALA A 339 2.63 -1.93 2.92
N ILE A 340 2.58 -0.61 2.68
CA ILE A 340 3.69 0.13 2.07
C ILE A 340 4.87 0.24 3.06
N VAL A 341 4.62 0.61 4.31
CA VAL A 341 5.65 0.75 5.34
C VAL A 341 6.39 -0.58 5.59
N GLU A 342 5.68 -1.71 5.65
CA GLU A 342 6.32 -3.02 5.76
C GLU A 342 7.23 -3.29 4.56
N VAL A 343 6.81 -3.01 3.32
CA VAL A 343 7.69 -3.13 2.14
C VAL A 343 8.96 -2.30 2.31
N LEU A 344 8.84 -1.07 2.80
CA LEU A 344 9.99 -0.18 3.00
C LEU A 344 10.92 -0.69 4.09
N ARG A 345 10.39 -1.20 5.21
CA ARG A 345 11.18 -1.89 6.24
C ARG A 345 11.95 -3.07 5.65
N ARG A 346 11.31 -3.88 4.79
CA ARG A 346 11.99 -4.99 4.08
C ARG A 346 13.08 -4.53 3.14
N ALA A 347 12.83 -3.47 2.37
CA ALA A 347 13.82 -2.90 1.45
C ALA A 347 15.06 -2.37 2.18
N ARG A 348 14.90 -1.93 3.44
CA ARG A 348 15.99 -1.48 4.32
C ARG A 348 16.64 -2.61 5.14
N GLY A 349 16.36 -3.87 4.83
CA GLY A 349 16.98 -5.04 5.49
C GLY A 349 16.18 -5.65 6.63
N GLY A 350 14.93 -5.23 6.87
CA GLY A 350 14.04 -5.93 7.80
C GLY A 350 13.68 -7.32 7.27
N GLY A 351 13.79 -8.37 8.09
CA GLY A 351 13.42 -9.75 7.74
C GLY A 351 12.33 -10.31 8.65
N ARG A 352 11.63 -11.38 8.25
CA ARG A 352 10.78 -12.14 9.19
C ARG A 352 11.68 -12.72 10.29
N GLY A 353 11.35 -12.45 11.55
CA GLY A 353 12.01 -13.06 12.70
C GLY A 353 13.20 -12.28 13.27
N LEU A 354 13.43 -11.04 12.82
CA LEU A 354 14.46 -10.17 13.40
C LEU A 354 13.92 -9.40 14.62
N GLY A 355 13.52 -10.11 15.68
CA GLY A 355 13.50 -9.42 16.98
C GLY A 355 14.92 -8.96 17.31
N GLY A 356 15.16 -7.66 17.47
CA GLY A 356 16.50 -7.15 17.80
C GLY A 356 16.85 -5.78 17.24
N GLU A 357 18.15 -5.53 17.05
CA GLU A 357 18.68 -4.25 16.56
C GLU A 357 18.46 -4.04 15.06
N GLU A 358 18.45 -5.09 14.25
CA GLU A 358 18.31 -5.00 12.79
C GLU A 358 16.91 -4.54 12.36
N GLU A 359 15.84 -5.06 12.96
CA GLU A 359 14.47 -4.58 12.67
C GLU A 359 14.27 -3.14 13.14
N ARG A 360 14.87 -2.75 14.28
CA ARG A 360 14.88 -1.36 14.74
C ARG A 360 15.65 -0.45 13.80
N ALA A 361 16.78 -0.90 13.25
CA ALA A 361 17.55 -0.14 12.28
C ALA A 361 16.78 0.04 10.95
N ALA A 362 16.11 -1.01 10.49
CA ALA A 362 15.27 -0.98 9.29
C ALA A 362 14.01 -0.10 9.44
N ASP A 363 13.52 0.08 10.67
CA ASP A 363 12.41 0.99 10.99
C ASP A 363 12.87 2.44 11.22
N ALA A 364 14.04 2.64 11.83
CA ALA A 364 14.58 3.95 12.19
C ALA A 364 14.94 4.77 10.94
N LEU A 365 14.15 5.80 10.69
CA LEU A 365 14.33 6.77 9.63
C LEU A 365 13.60 8.05 10.03
N GLU A 366 14.30 9.19 10.01
CA GLU A 366 13.61 10.47 10.12
C GLU A 366 12.81 10.70 8.83
N VAL A 367 11.47 10.76 8.96
CA VAL A 367 10.57 11.00 7.84
C VAL A 367 9.95 12.37 8.00
N VAL A 368 10.08 13.21 6.97
CA VAL A 368 9.43 14.52 6.91
C VAL A 368 8.35 14.49 5.85
N LEU A 369 7.10 14.76 6.27
CA LEU A 369 5.95 14.82 5.37
C LEU A 369 5.31 16.20 5.42
N THR A 370 5.04 16.76 4.24
CA THR A 370 4.37 18.04 4.08
C THR A 370 3.13 17.83 3.23
N THR A 371 1.95 18.27 3.70
CA THR A 371 0.73 18.21 2.90
C THR A 371 0.87 19.10 1.66
N PRO A 372 0.42 18.65 0.47
CA PRO A 372 0.15 19.60 -0.61
C PRO A 372 -0.90 20.61 -0.12
N THR A 373 -0.84 21.85 -0.60
CA THR A 373 -1.75 22.96 -0.28
C THR A 373 -3.22 22.50 -0.24
N VAL A 374 -3.81 22.30 0.94
CA VAL A 374 -5.24 21.92 1.07
C VAL A 374 -6.06 23.19 1.31
N HIS A 375 -6.95 23.52 0.38
CA HIS A 375 -8.04 24.45 0.67
C HIS A 375 -9.02 23.76 1.63
N GLY A 376 -9.10 24.24 2.87
CA GLY A 376 -9.97 23.66 3.88
C GLY A 376 -11.44 23.67 3.43
N GLU A 377 -12.10 22.52 3.54
CA GLU A 377 -13.56 22.45 3.45
C GLU A 377 -14.18 23.43 4.45
N SER A 378 -15.20 24.17 3.99
CA SER A 378 -15.95 25.15 4.77
C SER A 378 -16.78 24.48 5.87
N GLY A 379 -16.12 24.05 6.94
CA GLY A 379 -16.72 23.69 8.22
C GLY A 379 -16.27 24.68 9.28
N GLY A 380 -17.15 25.62 9.63
CA GLY A 380 -16.86 26.65 10.63
C GLY A 380 -16.37 26.05 11.95
N GLY A 381 -15.21 26.53 12.42
CA GLY A 381 -14.71 26.21 13.76
C GLY A 381 -13.21 25.93 13.88
N ALA A 382 -12.33 26.67 13.21
CA ALA A 382 -10.90 26.67 13.53
C ALA A 382 -10.44 28.10 13.85
N ARG A 383 -10.60 28.52 15.12
CA ARG A 383 -9.93 29.72 15.63
C ARG A 383 -8.52 29.35 16.06
N ARG A 384 -7.54 29.91 15.35
CA ARG A 384 -6.14 30.20 15.72
C ARG A 384 -5.48 29.24 16.74
N VAL A 385 -4.63 28.35 16.23
CA VAL A 385 -3.41 27.94 16.93
C VAL A 385 -2.26 27.93 15.92
N VAL A 386 -1.51 29.03 15.85
CA VAL A 386 -0.13 29.03 15.34
C VAL A 386 0.64 30.03 16.19
N LYS A 387 1.36 29.52 17.20
CA LYS A 387 2.59 30.14 17.71
C LYS A 387 3.38 29.19 18.61
N ALA A 388 4.40 28.57 18.03
CA ALA A 388 5.68 28.13 18.61
C ALA A 388 6.45 27.58 17.40
N GLU A 389 7.68 27.94 17.05
CA GLU A 389 8.80 28.53 17.78
C GLU A 389 9.77 29.00 16.68
N GLU A 390 10.04 30.31 16.55
CA GLU A 390 11.25 30.79 15.87
C GLU A 390 11.52 32.25 16.25
N GLU A 391 12.06 32.45 17.45
CA GLU A 391 12.74 33.69 17.81
C GLU A 391 14.09 33.34 18.44
N ARG A 392 15.12 33.18 17.60
CA ARG A 392 16.51 33.57 17.91
C ARG A 392 17.32 33.79 16.63
N ARG A 393 17.07 34.91 15.96
CA ARG A 393 18.11 35.84 15.47
C ARG A 393 17.45 37.01 14.75
N GLY A 394 17.84 38.22 15.14
CA GLY A 394 17.22 39.46 14.72
C GLY A 394 17.23 39.68 13.21
N GLY A 395 16.09 40.14 12.70
CA GLY A 395 15.90 40.64 11.34
C GLY A 395 14.55 41.37 11.29
N LYS A 396 14.61 42.68 11.09
CA LYS A 396 13.51 43.64 11.06
C LYS A 396 12.48 43.25 9.98
N VAL A 397 11.18 43.14 10.32
CA VAL A 397 10.10 43.03 9.31
C VAL A 397 9.31 44.33 9.31
N GLU A 398 9.40 45.06 8.20
CA GLU A 398 8.61 46.25 7.92
C GLU A 398 7.20 45.86 7.49
N GLY A 399 6.21 46.52 8.09
CA GLY A 399 4.79 46.27 7.83
C GLY A 399 4.29 47.01 6.59
N ILE A 400 3.29 46.42 5.93
CA ILE A 400 2.39 47.14 5.02
C ILE A 400 0.96 46.90 5.51
N THR A 401 0.27 48.01 5.80
CA THR A 401 -1.14 48.07 6.16
C THR A 401 -1.98 48.58 4.97
N SER A 402 -3.07 47.89 4.67
CA SER A 402 -4.33 48.42 4.12
C SER A 402 -5.38 47.34 4.42
N GLY A 403 -6.62 47.58 4.85
CA GLY A 403 -7.51 48.73 4.75
C GLY A 403 -8.89 48.17 4.36
N ASP A 404 -9.67 47.78 5.38
CA ASP A 404 -11.13 47.55 5.49
C ASP A 404 -11.96 46.82 4.41
N LEU A 405 -12.63 45.72 4.83
CA LEU A 405 -14.10 45.47 4.79
C LEU A 405 -14.46 44.21 5.64
N PRO A 406 -15.63 44.15 6.33
CA PRO A 406 -16.00 43.03 7.19
C PRO A 406 -16.81 41.96 6.43
N GLY A 407 -16.23 40.79 6.22
CA GLY A 407 -16.95 39.63 5.66
C GLY A 407 -16.01 38.64 4.97
N GLN A 408 -16.08 37.38 5.40
CA GLN A 408 -15.47 36.19 4.78
C GLN A 408 -13.99 36.31 4.35
N VAL A 409 -13.10 36.07 5.32
CA VAL A 409 -11.72 35.66 4.99
C VAL A 409 -11.80 34.26 4.38
N ALA A 410 -11.46 34.11 3.09
CA ALA A 410 -11.26 32.82 2.46
C ALA A 410 -10.24 32.01 3.29
N PRO A 411 -10.48 30.70 3.58
CA PRO A 411 -9.53 29.93 4.37
C PRO A 411 -8.19 29.87 3.64
N GLN A 412 -7.15 30.38 4.29
CA GLN A 412 -5.78 30.28 3.80
C GLN A 412 -5.38 28.79 3.75
N PRO A 413 -4.70 28.34 2.71
CA PRO A 413 -4.25 26.97 2.66
C PRO A 413 -3.25 26.71 3.78
N VAL A 414 -3.52 25.69 4.59
CA VAL A 414 -2.63 25.31 5.69
C VAL A 414 -1.69 24.23 5.17
N VAL A 415 -0.44 24.61 4.92
CA VAL A 415 0.64 23.64 4.71
C VAL A 415 1.05 23.13 6.09
N VAL A 416 0.85 21.85 6.35
CA VAL A 416 1.27 21.20 7.60
C VAL A 416 2.47 20.31 7.32
N THR A 417 3.54 20.48 8.09
CA THR A 417 4.70 19.59 8.09
C THR A 417 4.71 18.75 9.35
N ARG A 418 4.87 17.44 9.21
CA ARG A 418 5.05 16.48 10.31
C ARG A 418 6.40 15.78 10.17
N ARG A 419 7.00 15.49 11.32
CA ARG A 419 8.25 14.74 11.43
C ARG A 419 7.99 13.47 12.24
N TYR A 420 8.51 12.35 11.78
CA TYR A 420 8.43 11.06 12.43
C TYR A 420 9.84 10.51 12.62
N ALA A 421 10.10 9.83 13.72
CA ALA A 421 11.39 9.22 14.01
C ALA A 421 11.56 7.83 13.36
N SER A 422 10.46 7.21 12.92
CA SER A 422 10.49 5.92 12.26
C SER A 422 9.37 5.72 11.23
N LEU A 423 9.53 4.69 10.39
CA LEU A 423 8.49 4.29 9.44
C LEU A 423 7.23 3.79 10.15
N SER A 424 7.38 3.08 11.27
CA SER A 424 6.25 2.61 12.09
C SER A 424 5.44 3.78 12.63
N GLU A 425 6.08 4.85 13.12
CA GLU A 425 5.37 6.05 13.59
C GLU A 425 4.49 6.69 12.50
N VAL A 426 4.91 6.64 11.23
CA VAL A 426 4.10 7.12 10.09
C VAL A 426 2.81 6.31 9.97
N SER A 427 2.91 4.97 9.96
CA SER A 427 1.76 4.07 9.82
C SER A 427 0.82 4.13 11.03
N GLU A 428 1.39 4.27 12.24
CA GLU A 428 0.66 4.37 13.49
C GLU A 428 -0.12 5.67 13.53
N ASP A 429 0.50 6.82 13.26
CA ASP A 429 -0.19 8.10 13.21
C ASP A 429 -1.33 8.10 12.18
N LEU A 430 -1.09 7.51 11.00
CA LEU A 430 -2.11 7.31 9.98
C LEU A 430 -3.29 6.46 10.49
N ALA A 431 -3.03 5.37 11.21
CA ALA A 431 -4.07 4.51 11.78
C ALA A 431 -4.87 5.22 12.89
N LEU A 432 -4.16 5.89 13.81
CA LEU A 432 -4.73 6.60 14.96
C LEU A 432 -5.55 7.83 14.54
N SER A 433 -5.12 8.53 13.48
CA SER A 433 -5.84 9.68 12.92
C SER A 433 -7.31 9.40 12.64
N ARG A 434 -7.66 8.14 12.36
CA ARG A 434 -9.03 7.73 12.04
C ARG A 434 -9.92 7.54 13.26
N ILE A 435 -9.31 7.27 14.42
CA ILE A 435 -9.98 7.25 15.73
C ILE A 435 -10.28 8.68 16.13
N PHE A 436 -9.28 9.57 16.03
CA PHE A 436 -9.42 11.01 16.32
C PHE A 436 -10.42 11.68 15.37
N GLY A 437 -10.51 11.19 14.13
CA GLY A 437 -11.52 11.60 13.16
C GLY A 437 -12.94 11.06 13.42
N GLY A 438 -13.11 10.15 14.39
CA GLY A 438 -14.42 9.60 14.76
C GLY A 438 -15.00 8.55 13.81
N ILE A 439 -14.17 7.91 12.98
CA ILE A 439 -14.65 7.07 11.86
C ILE A 439 -14.15 5.62 11.90
N HIS A 440 -13.24 5.28 12.82
CA HIS A 440 -12.73 3.94 13.09
C HIS A 440 -12.54 3.71 14.59
N TYR A 441 -12.57 2.43 15.00
CA TYR A 441 -12.32 2.01 16.38
C TYR A 441 -10.84 1.63 16.62
N ARG A 442 -10.42 1.59 17.88
CA ARG A 442 -9.09 1.10 18.31
C ARG A 442 -8.79 -0.32 17.85
N PHE A 443 -9.70 -1.26 18.12
CA PHE A 443 -9.55 -2.65 17.65
C PHE A 443 -9.42 -2.71 16.11
N THR A 444 -10.06 -1.78 15.38
CA THR A 444 -9.93 -1.70 13.93
C THR A 444 -8.54 -1.27 13.55
N ALA A 445 -7.98 -0.22 14.17
CA ALA A 445 -6.64 0.27 13.89
C ALA A 445 -5.58 -0.82 14.12
N GLU A 446 -5.60 -1.47 15.29
CA GLU A 446 -4.64 -2.51 15.67
C GLU A 446 -4.65 -3.68 14.69
N GLN A 447 -5.83 -4.23 14.42
CA GLN A 447 -5.96 -5.37 13.51
C GLN A 447 -5.65 -5.01 12.05
N SER A 448 -5.87 -3.75 11.68
CA SER A 448 -5.56 -3.24 10.34
C SER A 448 -4.05 -3.07 10.12
N LEU A 449 -3.31 -2.61 11.12
CA LEU A 449 -1.85 -2.57 11.06
C LEU A 449 -1.29 -3.99 10.90
N GLU A 450 -1.76 -4.95 11.70
CA GLU A 450 -1.33 -6.34 11.57
C GLU A 450 -1.64 -6.92 10.16
N MET A 451 -2.84 -6.66 9.64
CA MET A 451 -3.23 -7.07 8.30
C MET A 451 -2.36 -6.41 7.22
N GLY A 452 -2.09 -5.10 7.32
CA GLY A 452 -1.22 -4.38 6.38
C GLY A 452 0.18 -4.97 6.36
N ALA A 453 0.75 -5.24 7.53
CA ALA A 453 2.06 -5.86 7.65
C ALA A 453 2.08 -7.26 7.01
N ARG A 454 1.02 -8.06 7.19
CA ARG A 454 0.88 -9.36 6.50
C ARG A 454 0.84 -9.22 4.98
N VAL A 455 0.12 -8.22 4.45
CA VAL A 455 0.06 -7.94 3.00
C VAL A 455 1.45 -7.55 2.48
N GLY A 456 2.13 -6.59 3.11
CA GLY A 456 3.46 -6.16 2.71
C GLY A 456 4.46 -7.32 2.66
N ARG A 457 4.46 -8.18 3.70
CA ARG A 457 5.29 -9.40 3.73
C ARG A 457 4.97 -10.35 2.59
N ARG A 458 3.69 -10.64 2.37
CA ARG A 458 3.24 -11.57 1.35
C ARG A 458 3.60 -11.10 -0.05
N VAL A 459 3.55 -9.79 -0.28
CA VAL A 459 3.98 -9.16 -1.53
C VAL A 459 5.48 -9.32 -1.71
N VAL A 460 6.31 -8.96 -0.72
CA VAL A 460 7.77 -9.13 -0.80
C VAL A 460 8.15 -10.60 -1.07
N GLU A 461 7.49 -11.55 -0.42
CA GLU A 461 7.74 -13.00 -0.60
C GLU A 461 7.37 -13.52 -2.00
N GLY A 462 6.32 -12.96 -2.63
CA GLY A 462 5.81 -13.46 -3.91
C GLY A 462 6.18 -12.64 -5.13
N PHE A 463 6.69 -11.42 -4.95
CA PHE A 463 6.90 -10.47 -6.04
C PHE A 463 7.95 -10.96 -7.03
N ASP A 464 9.13 -11.37 -6.56
CA ASP A 464 10.23 -11.75 -7.46
C ASP A 464 9.90 -13.01 -8.27
N ALA A 465 9.28 -14.00 -7.64
CA ALA A 465 8.85 -15.22 -8.31
C ALA A 465 7.87 -14.94 -9.48
N LYS A 466 7.15 -13.82 -9.43
CA LYS A 466 6.17 -13.44 -10.45
C LYS A 466 6.68 -12.40 -11.44
N TYR A 467 7.56 -11.48 -11.00
CA TYR A 467 7.87 -10.26 -11.74
C TYR A 467 9.36 -10.01 -11.94
N THR A 468 10.24 -10.89 -11.48
CA THR A 468 11.69 -10.73 -11.59
C THR A 468 12.28 -11.90 -12.38
N LYS A 469 13.06 -11.59 -13.44
CA LYS A 469 13.66 -12.60 -14.32
C LYS A 469 15.03 -13.07 -13.84
N LEU A 470 15.80 -12.18 -13.20
CA LEU A 470 17.11 -12.48 -12.63
C LEU A 470 16.99 -12.47 -11.11
N THR A 471 17.11 -13.64 -10.48
CA THR A 471 17.17 -13.74 -9.03
C THR A 471 18.55 -13.29 -8.53
N ARG A 472 18.63 -12.75 -7.29
CA ARG A 472 19.92 -12.63 -6.60
C ARG A 472 20.43 -14.06 -6.39
N GLU A 473 21.68 -14.34 -6.73
CA GLU A 473 22.38 -15.47 -6.13
C GLU A 473 22.61 -15.08 -4.65
N GLU A 474 21.64 -15.33 -3.80
CA GLU A 474 21.84 -15.38 -2.36
C GLU A 474 21.85 -16.86 -1.98
N ASP A 475 23.06 -17.39 -1.73
CA ASP A 475 23.36 -18.65 -1.03
C ASP A 475 22.19 -19.64 -0.91
N ASP A 476 21.83 -20.31 -2.02
CA ASP A 476 21.02 -21.54 -1.99
C ASP A 476 21.65 -22.64 -1.09
N SER A 477 22.89 -22.42 -0.63
CA SER A 477 23.58 -23.23 0.36
C SER A 477 23.03 -23.08 1.80
N ALA A 478 22.35 -21.98 2.14
CA ALA A 478 21.93 -21.70 3.52
C ALA A 478 20.43 -21.98 3.82
N GLN A 479 19.54 -21.88 2.82
CA GLN A 479 18.10 -22.09 3.03
C GLN A 479 17.62 -23.50 2.66
N GLY A 480 18.27 -24.18 1.70
CA GLY A 480 17.96 -25.58 1.37
C GLY A 480 18.45 -26.60 2.42
N ALA A 481 19.52 -26.29 3.16
CA ALA A 481 20.15 -27.22 4.11
C ALA A 481 19.50 -27.25 5.51
N ARG A 482 18.64 -26.26 5.84
CA ARG A 482 18.02 -26.15 7.18
C ARG A 482 16.67 -26.84 7.32
N LEU A 483 16.11 -27.35 6.22
CA LEU A 483 14.85 -28.12 6.23
C LEU A 483 15.08 -29.64 6.25
N GLU A 484 16.31 -30.14 6.14
CA GLU A 484 16.61 -31.59 6.20
C GLU A 484 17.52 -32.07 7.35
N SER A 485 17.90 -31.21 8.30
CA SER A 485 18.79 -31.62 9.43
C SER A 485 18.13 -31.60 10.83
N GLY A 486 16.81 -31.68 10.89
CA GLY A 486 16.03 -31.87 12.13
C GLY A 486 15.78 -33.33 12.52
N GLY A 487 16.67 -34.26 12.15
CA GLY A 487 16.57 -35.68 12.51
C GLY A 487 17.48 -36.04 13.68
N GLY A 488 16.94 -35.99 14.90
CA GLY A 488 17.67 -36.41 16.11
C GLY A 488 18.11 -37.89 16.03
N LYS A 489 19.43 -38.14 16.07
CA LYS A 489 19.98 -39.47 16.37
C LYS A 489 20.05 -39.68 17.89
N ARG A 490 19.25 -40.63 18.40
CA ARG A 490 19.66 -41.64 19.40
C ARG A 490 19.50 -42.97 18.64
N GLY A 491 20.52 -43.72 18.23
CA GLY A 491 21.65 -44.24 18.99
C GLY A 491 21.45 -45.75 19.11
N LEU A 492 22.15 -46.58 18.32
CA LEU A 492 22.58 -47.92 18.76
C LEU A 492 23.65 -48.53 17.85
N ARG A 493 24.61 -49.18 18.51
CA ARG A 493 25.87 -49.75 18.00
C ARG A 493 25.67 -50.94 17.05
N VAL A 494 26.54 -51.03 16.04
CA VAL A 494 26.81 -52.27 15.30
C VAL A 494 28.05 -52.93 15.90
N ARG A 495 27.91 -54.18 16.37
CA ARG A 495 29.01 -55.14 16.56
C ARG A 495 28.99 -56.09 15.36
N GLY A 496 30.10 -56.21 14.66
CA GLY A 496 30.31 -57.27 13.67
C GLY A 496 30.76 -58.57 14.33
N ARG A 497 30.32 -59.71 13.79
CA ARG A 497 31.10 -60.95 13.71
C ARG A 497 30.46 -61.97 12.76
N ASP A 498 31.27 -62.41 11.80
CA ASP A 498 31.40 -63.74 11.17
C ASP A 498 30.18 -64.68 11.01
N GLY A 499 30.01 -65.19 9.78
CA GLY A 499 29.90 -66.63 9.55
C GLY A 499 28.58 -67.22 9.01
N ASP A 500 28.72 -67.83 7.83
CA ASP A 500 28.13 -69.13 7.43
C ASP A 500 26.84 -69.21 6.57
N ARG A 501 27.08 -69.67 5.33
CA ARG A 501 26.43 -70.70 4.48
C ARG A 501 24.89 -70.95 4.46
N GLY A 502 24.43 -71.13 3.21
CA GLY A 502 23.37 -72.07 2.78
C GLY A 502 21.95 -71.54 2.96
N GLY A 503 20.99 -71.64 2.03
CA GLY A 503 20.83 -72.48 0.84
C GLY A 503 19.35 -72.86 0.75
N GLY A 504 18.75 -72.75 -0.45
CA GLY A 504 17.66 -73.64 -0.89
C GLY A 504 16.19 -73.20 -0.71
N GLY A 505 15.46 -73.30 -1.83
CA GLY A 505 14.02 -73.61 -1.94
C GLY A 505 13.05 -72.49 -1.55
N GLY A 506 11.96 -72.18 -2.24
CA GLY A 506 11.11 -72.93 -3.18
C GLY A 506 9.68 -72.45 -2.86
N VAL A 507 9.00 -71.78 -3.79
CA VAL A 507 7.86 -72.29 -4.59
C VAL A 507 6.49 -72.11 -3.89
N GLU A 508 5.57 -71.51 -4.65
CA GLU A 508 4.08 -71.56 -4.57
C GLU A 508 3.40 -70.89 -3.35
N GLU A 509 2.23 -70.25 -3.44
CA GLU A 509 1.07 -70.42 -4.31
C GLU A 509 0.15 -69.16 -4.18
N GLU A 510 -0.48 -68.73 -5.27
CA GLU A 510 -1.69 -67.87 -5.31
C GLU A 510 -2.95 -68.75 -5.07
N PRO A 511 -4.22 -68.27 -5.13
CA PRO A 511 -4.84 -66.95 -4.96
C PRO A 511 -6.12 -67.03 -4.09
N GLY A 512 -6.92 -65.96 -3.97
CA GLY A 512 -8.28 -66.09 -3.42
C GLY A 512 -9.08 -64.79 -3.30
N GLU A 513 -10.00 -64.61 -4.24
CA GLU A 513 -10.98 -63.53 -4.43
C GLU A 513 -11.93 -63.27 -3.23
N GLY A 514 -12.52 -62.07 -3.18
CA GLY A 514 -13.73 -61.82 -2.37
C GLY A 514 -14.09 -60.37 -2.09
N LYS A 515 -14.64 -59.65 -3.09
CA LYS A 515 -15.64 -58.57 -2.90
C LYS A 515 -17.05 -59.21 -3.00
N PRO A 516 -18.21 -58.54 -2.73
CA PRO A 516 -18.48 -57.11 -2.40
C PRO A 516 -19.56 -56.89 -1.30
N SER A 517 -19.93 -55.62 -1.09
CA SER A 517 -21.34 -55.12 -1.14
C SER A 517 -22.03 -54.60 0.13
N THR A 518 -22.44 -53.32 0.05
CA THR A 518 -23.71 -52.68 0.52
C THR A 518 -24.02 -52.62 2.03
N ALA A 519 -24.77 -51.68 2.59
CA ALA A 519 -25.30 -50.35 2.26
C ALA A 519 -26.11 -49.88 3.50
N ALA A 520 -26.41 -48.58 3.55
CA ALA A 520 -27.65 -47.99 4.11
C ALA A 520 -27.76 -47.63 5.62
N ARG A 521 -27.89 -46.30 5.81
CA ARG A 521 -28.98 -45.53 6.46
C ARG A 521 -29.20 -45.50 7.99
N SER A 522 -29.32 -44.24 8.41
CA SER A 522 -30.36 -43.55 9.21
C SER A 522 -30.19 -43.38 10.73
N GLU A 523 -30.14 -42.09 11.07
CA GLU A 523 -30.89 -41.37 12.12
C GLU A 523 -30.77 -41.80 13.58
N LYS A 524 -30.17 -40.91 14.38
CA LYS A 524 -30.93 -40.05 15.30
C LYS A 524 -30.18 -38.76 15.61
#